data_AF-S9R9T7-F1
#
_entry.id   AF-S9R9T7-F1
#
_cell.length_a   1.000
_cell.length_b   1.000
_cell.length_c   1.000
_cell.angle_alpha   90.00
_cell.angle_beta   90.00
_cell.angle_gamma   90.00
#
_symmetry.space_group_name_H-M   'P 1'
#
loop_
_entity.id
_entity.type
_entity.pdbx_description
1 polymer ?
#
loop_
_entity_poly.entity_id
_entity_poly.type
_entity_poly.pdbx_seq_one_letter_code
_entity_poly.pdbx_strand_id
1 'polypeptide(L)'
;MTDKTKQKWEINDEAYLEKGGLTMEFYPLIEKNALKESFALVKENMQTLYENSVLSWDEEEKWKEMSMDTLHYVCLYTIEHHKLIGFMSFEETIEADLPCLYLYELQITKDMRRKGCGSWLMKQLTRIAEQRRIPYLFLTVFGKNEQALQFYHRFHFSPHATSPQPKKFRSGKVVHPDYYIMYSRV
;
A
#
# COMPACT_ATOMS: atom_id res chain seq x y z
N MET A 1 10.59 -21.46 -23.73
CA MET A 1 9.69 -20.30 -23.56
C MET A 1 8.66 -20.69 -22.51
N THR A 2 8.97 -20.42 -21.25
CA THR A 2 8.10 -20.79 -20.13
C THR A 2 7.00 -19.76 -19.98
N ASP A 3 5.78 -20.27 -20.02
CA ASP A 3 4.51 -19.57 -19.88
C ASP A 3 4.49 -18.69 -18.61
N LYS A 4 4.46 -17.37 -18.78
CA LYS A 4 4.40 -16.39 -17.68
C LYS A 4 2.97 -16.18 -17.15
N THR A 5 1.95 -16.88 -17.67
CA THR A 5 0.55 -16.48 -17.43
C THR A 5 -0.15 -17.06 -16.21
N LYS A 6 0.47 -17.91 -15.36
CA LYS A 6 -0.18 -18.41 -14.14
C LYS A 6 0.78 -18.71 -12.99
N GLN A 7 1.48 -17.71 -12.46
CA GLN A 7 2.02 -17.84 -11.10
C GLN A 7 0.88 -17.47 -10.13
N LYS A 8 0.27 -18.48 -9.51
CA LYS A 8 -0.79 -18.32 -8.51
C LYS A 8 -0.11 -17.89 -7.21
N TRP A 9 -0.42 -16.68 -6.73
CA TRP A 9 0.13 -16.11 -5.50
C TRP A 9 -0.62 -16.78 -4.35
N GLU A 10 0.06 -17.59 -3.53
CA GLU A 10 -0.61 -18.33 -2.45
C GLU A 10 -0.91 -17.40 -1.28
N ILE A 11 -2.15 -16.89 -1.25
CA ILE A 11 -2.70 -16.09 -0.16
C ILE A 11 -3.51 -17.03 0.74
N ASN A 12 -2.90 -17.45 1.86
CA ASN A 12 -3.40 -18.53 2.71
C ASN A 12 -3.92 -18.04 4.07
N ASP A 13 -4.90 -17.14 4.12
CA ASP A 13 -5.62 -16.81 5.37
C ASP A 13 -7.11 -16.65 5.09
N GLU A 14 -7.70 -17.76 4.63
CA GLU A 14 -9.13 -17.90 4.28
C GLU A 14 -10.03 -17.64 5.50
N ALA A 15 -9.58 -18.00 6.71
CA ALA A 15 -10.37 -17.84 7.93
C ALA A 15 -10.77 -16.37 8.21
N TYR A 16 -9.88 -15.41 7.92
CA TYR A 16 -10.22 -14.00 8.03
C TYR A 16 -11.28 -13.57 7.01
N LEU A 17 -11.13 -14.02 5.76
CA LEU A 17 -12.02 -13.68 4.66
C LEU A 17 -13.41 -14.29 4.89
N GLU A 18 -13.48 -15.58 5.23
CA GLU A 18 -14.72 -16.30 5.54
C GLU A 18 -15.48 -15.64 6.69
N LYS A 19 -14.80 -15.38 7.82
CA LYS A 19 -15.42 -14.73 8.99
C LYS A 19 -15.95 -13.33 8.65
N GLY A 20 -15.29 -12.62 7.74
CA GLY A 20 -15.67 -11.29 7.31
C GLY A 20 -16.75 -11.25 6.23
N GLY A 21 -17.15 -12.40 5.66
CA GLY A 21 -17.99 -12.43 4.46
C GLY A 21 -17.31 -11.73 3.28
N LEU A 22 -16.00 -11.90 3.15
CA LEU A 22 -15.15 -11.24 2.17
C LEU A 22 -14.61 -12.24 1.15
N THR A 23 -14.36 -11.76 -0.06
CA THR A 23 -13.55 -12.42 -1.07
C THR A 23 -12.34 -11.56 -1.41
N MET A 24 -11.30 -12.18 -1.96
CA MET A 24 -10.09 -11.50 -2.40
C MET A 24 -9.84 -11.78 -3.86
N GLU A 25 -9.44 -10.75 -4.58
CA GLU A 25 -9.04 -10.83 -5.97
C GLU A 25 -7.64 -10.26 -6.15
N PHE A 26 -6.80 -11.03 -6.83
CA PHE A 26 -5.45 -10.61 -7.20
C PHE A 26 -5.43 -10.22 -8.67
N TYR A 27 -4.96 -9.01 -8.96
CA TYR A 27 -4.81 -8.49 -10.30
C TYR A 27 -3.33 -8.27 -10.59
N PRO A 28 -2.69 -9.12 -11.41
CA PRO A 28 -1.36 -8.84 -11.95
C PRO A 28 -1.37 -7.62 -12.88
N LEU A 29 -2.53 -7.34 -13.48
CA LEU A 29 -2.85 -6.14 -14.24
C LEU A 29 -4.27 -5.75 -13.88
N ILE A 30 -4.48 -4.54 -13.36
CA ILE A 30 -5.79 -4.13 -12.84
C ILE A 30 -6.81 -3.88 -13.95
N GLU A 31 -8.03 -4.40 -13.74
CA GLU A 31 -9.15 -4.16 -14.65
C GLU A 31 -9.76 -2.76 -14.44
N LYS A 32 -10.39 -2.22 -15.49
CA LYS A 32 -10.91 -0.85 -15.50
C LYS A 32 -11.89 -0.55 -14.35
N ASN A 33 -12.76 -1.50 -14.00
CA ASN A 33 -13.75 -1.30 -12.94
C ASN A 33 -13.08 -1.30 -11.55
N ALA A 34 -12.22 -2.29 -11.28
CA ALA A 34 -11.46 -2.36 -10.03
C ALA A 34 -10.54 -1.13 -9.85
N LEU A 35 -9.91 -0.65 -10.92
CA LEU A 35 -9.11 0.58 -10.91
C LEU A 35 -9.96 1.80 -10.55
N LYS A 36 -11.15 1.93 -11.16
CA LYS A 36 -12.05 3.06 -10.88
C LYS A 36 -12.50 3.09 -9.42
N GLU A 37 -12.86 1.94 -8.85
CA GLU A 37 -13.25 1.83 -7.44
C GLU A 37 -12.07 2.10 -6.50
N SER A 38 -10.89 1.56 -6.82
CA SER A 38 -9.66 1.79 -6.07
C SER A 38 -9.25 3.27 -6.08
N PHE A 39 -9.32 3.92 -7.24
CA PHE A 39 -9.05 5.35 -7.39
C PHE A 39 -10.02 6.21 -6.58
N ALA A 40 -11.31 5.89 -6.61
CA ALA A 40 -12.31 6.59 -5.81
C ALA A 40 -12.01 6.49 -4.31
N LEU A 41 -11.57 5.31 -3.85
CA LEU A 41 -11.18 5.09 -2.46
C LEU A 41 -9.89 5.83 -2.08
N VAL A 42 -8.87 5.86 -2.95
CA VAL A 42 -7.66 6.68 -2.74
C VAL A 42 -8.03 8.15 -2.63
N LYS A 43 -8.84 8.66 -3.56
CA LYS A 43 -9.30 10.05 -3.54
C LYS A 43 -10.03 10.38 -2.23
N GLU A 44 -10.99 9.55 -1.83
CA GLU A 44 -11.73 9.75 -0.57
C GLU A 44 -10.80 9.80 0.66
N ASN A 45 -9.76 8.95 0.68
CA ASN A 45 -8.90 8.80 1.85
C ASN A 45 -7.74 9.78 1.89
N MET A 46 -7.22 10.17 0.72
CA MET A 46 -5.91 10.78 0.59
C MET A 46 -5.93 12.19 0.00
N GLN A 47 -6.98 12.61 -0.71
CA GLN A 47 -7.00 13.90 -1.42
C GLN A 47 -6.59 15.07 -0.49
N THR A 48 -7.21 15.16 0.69
CA THR A 48 -6.89 16.21 1.67
C THR A 48 -5.45 16.14 2.18
N LEU A 49 -4.85 14.95 2.29
CA LEU A 49 -3.43 14.82 2.69
C LEU A 49 -2.51 15.33 1.59
N TYR A 50 -2.80 14.98 0.34
CA TYR A 50 -2.06 15.44 -0.84
C TYR A 50 -2.13 16.96 -0.99
N GLU A 51 -3.33 17.55 -0.97
CA GLU A 51 -3.56 19.00 -1.06
C GLU A 51 -2.84 19.81 0.04
N ASN A 52 -2.63 19.20 1.21
CA ASN A 52 -1.93 19.82 2.34
C ASN A 52 -0.43 19.46 2.41
N SER A 53 0.14 18.93 1.34
CA SER A 53 1.56 18.52 1.23
C SER A 53 2.23 19.15 0.01
N VAL A 54 3.56 19.11 -0.05
CA VAL A 54 4.31 19.51 -1.26
C VAL A 54 3.97 18.71 -2.52
N LEU A 55 3.37 17.51 -2.41
CA LEU A 55 3.05 16.69 -3.57
C LEU A 55 1.82 17.18 -4.33
N SER A 56 0.89 17.90 -3.67
CA SER A 56 -0.41 18.32 -4.22
C SER A 56 -1.26 17.15 -4.75
N TRP A 57 -2.55 17.38 -5.03
CA TRP A 57 -3.43 16.37 -5.62
C TRP A 57 -3.67 16.68 -7.09
N ASP A 58 -3.32 15.75 -7.97
CA ASP A 58 -3.66 15.77 -9.39
C ASP A 58 -4.35 14.44 -9.76
N GLU A 59 -5.60 14.54 -10.23
CA GLU A 59 -6.40 13.35 -10.54
C GLU A 59 -5.87 12.58 -11.75
N GLU A 60 -5.36 13.28 -12.76
CA GLU A 60 -4.86 12.65 -13.99
C GLU A 60 -3.53 11.96 -13.73
N GLU A 61 -2.62 12.61 -13.01
CA GLU A 61 -1.35 12.00 -12.62
C GLU A 61 -1.56 10.81 -11.70
N LYS A 62 -2.44 10.93 -10.69
CA LYS A 62 -2.73 9.82 -9.79
C LYS A 62 -3.40 8.66 -10.53
N TRP A 63 -4.31 8.95 -11.47
CA TRP A 63 -4.91 7.93 -12.32
C TRP A 63 -3.84 7.22 -13.17
N LYS A 64 -2.93 7.96 -13.80
CA LYS A 64 -1.82 7.41 -14.60
C LYS A 64 -0.91 6.53 -13.76
N GLU A 65 -0.51 6.99 -12.58
CA GLU A 65 0.28 6.22 -11.61
C GLU A 65 -0.42 4.90 -11.27
N MET A 66 -1.69 4.94 -10.85
CA MET A 66 -2.45 3.75 -10.49
C MET A 66 -2.73 2.81 -11.68
N SER A 67 -2.60 3.29 -12.91
CA SER A 67 -2.79 2.51 -14.14
C SER A 67 -1.51 1.89 -14.69
N MET A 68 -0.36 2.06 -14.02
CA MET A 68 0.91 1.47 -14.45
C MET A 68 0.82 -0.05 -14.53
N ASP A 69 1.34 -0.63 -15.62
CA ASP A 69 1.32 -2.08 -15.87
C ASP A 69 2.31 -2.86 -14.96
N THR A 70 3.19 -2.16 -14.26
CA THR A 70 4.09 -2.72 -13.24
C THR A 70 3.37 -2.98 -11.90
N LEU A 71 2.22 -2.32 -11.66
CA LEU A 71 1.50 -2.44 -10.41
C LEU A 71 0.62 -3.68 -10.36
N HIS A 72 0.82 -4.45 -9.30
CA HIS A 72 -0.01 -5.58 -8.92
C HIS A 72 -0.97 -5.12 -7.82
N TYR A 73 -2.19 -5.64 -7.82
CA TYR A 73 -3.22 -5.29 -6.85
C TYR A 73 -3.74 -6.53 -6.12
N VAL A 74 -3.97 -6.38 -4.81
CA VAL A 74 -4.78 -7.31 -4.01
C VAL A 74 -5.99 -6.52 -3.51
N CYS A 75 -7.17 -6.86 -4.01
CA CYS A 75 -8.43 -6.21 -3.67
C CYS A 75 -9.31 -7.11 -2.79
N LEU A 76 -10.01 -6.51 -1.84
CA LEU A 76 -10.96 -7.18 -0.96
C LEU A 76 -12.38 -6.71 -1.28
N TYR A 77 -13.30 -7.65 -1.44
CA TYR A 77 -14.70 -7.38 -1.76
C TYR A 77 -15.64 -8.06 -0.75
N THR A 78 -16.81 -7.49 -0.51
CA THR A 78 -17.89 -8.21 0.18
C THR A 78 -18.44 -9.32 -0.70
N ILE A 79 -18.73 -10.51 -0.17
CA ILE A 79 -19.35 -11.60 -0.92
C ILE A 79 -20.76 -11.23 -1.42
N GLU A 80 -21.57 -10.57 -0.59
CA GLU A 80 -22.99 -10.33 -0.87
C GLU A 80 -23.22 -9.39 -2.06
N HIS A 81 -22.42 -8.32 -2.16
CA HIS A 81 -22.63 -7.26 -3.15
C HIS A 81 -21.44 -7.00 -4.06
N HIS A 82 -20.36 -7.78 -3.91
CA HIS A 82 -19.10 -7.57 -4.63
C HIS A 82 -18.61 -6.10 -4.53
N LYS A 83 -18.75 -5.49 -3.35
CA LYS A 83 -18.35 -4.11 -3.08
C LYS A 83 -16.90 -4.08 -2.59
N LEU A 84 -16.05 -3.27 -3.21
CA LEU A 84 -14.68 -3.04 -2.75
C LEU A 84 -14.67 -2.45 -1.33
N ILE A 85 -13.96 -3.10 -0.41
CA ILE A 85 -13.80 -2.65 0.99
C ILE A 85 -12.37 -2.24 1.33
N GLY A 86 -11.42 -2.60 0.49
CA GLY A 86 -10.03 -2.18 0.62
C GLY A 86 -9.14 -2.90 -0.38
N PHE A 87 -7.95 -2.37 -0.58
CA PHE A 87 -6.97 -2.96 -1.46
C PHE A 87 -5.55 -2.56 -1.05
N MET A 88 -4.57 -3.24 -1.62
CA MET A 88 -3.20 -2.75 -1.71
C MET A 88 -2.69 -2.83 -3.15
N SER A 89 -1.82 -1.92 -3.53
CA SER A 89 -1.06 -1.98 -4.79
C SER A 89 0.44 -1.94 -4.53
N PHE A 90 1.19 -2.73 -5.29
CA PHE A 90 2.63 -2.82 -5.12
C PHE A 90 3.34 -3.23 -6.41
N GLU A 91 4.63 -2.95 -6.50
CA GLU A 91 5.49 -3.44 -7.56
C GLU A 91 6.74 -4.16 -7.01
N GLU A 92 7.27 -5.10 -7.79
CA GLU A 92 8.59 -5.68 -7.57
C GLU A 92 9.63 -4.80 -8.27
N THR A 93 10.51 -4.17 -7.49
CA THR A 93 11.45 -3.15 -7.98
C THR A 93 12.76 -3.14 -7.18
N ILE A 94 13.65 -2.20 -7.49
CA ILE A 94 14.88 -1.94 -6.74
C ILE A 94 14.84 -0.51 -6.21
N GLU A 95 14.80 -0.35 -4.90
CA GLU A 95 14.82 0.95 -4.23
C GLU A 95 16.13 1.08 -3.43
N ALA A 96 16.90 2.15 -3.66
CA ALA A 96 18.20 2.37 -3.02
C ALA A 96 19.15 1.15 -3.08
N ASP A 97 19.27 0.55 -4.26
CA ASP A 97 20.05 -0.67 -4.54
C ASP A 97 19.60 -1.94 -3.77
N LEU A 98 18.39 -1.91 -3.19
CA LEU A 98 17.79 -3.04 -2.49
C LEU A 98 16.60 -3.58 -3.27
N PRO A 99 16.62 -4.86 -3.69
CA PRO A 99 15.44 -5.51 -4.26
C PRO A 99 14.30 -5.52 -3.23
N CYS A 100 13.13 -5.01 -3.62
CA CYS A 100 11.99 -4.85 -2.71
C CYS A 100 10.63 -5.02 -3.39
N LEU A 101 9.61 -5.26 -2.57
CA LEU A 101 8.25 -4.90 -2.94
C LEU A 101 7.98 -3.48 -2.45
N TYR A 102 7.68 -2.57 -3.38
CA TYR A 102 7.30 -1.21 -3.05
C TYR A 102 5.77 -1.14 -2.96
N LEU A 103 5.25 -0.84 -1.76
CA LEU A 103 3.83 -0.64 -1.50
C LEU A 103 3.45 0.80 -1.87
N TYR A 104 2.64 0.94 -2.92
CA TYR A 104 2.16 2.21 -3.42
C TYR A 104 0.93 2.66 -2.64
N GLU A 105 -0.08 1.79 -2.55
CA GLU A 105 -1.32 2.07 -1.84
C GLU A 105 -1.68 0.98 -0.86
N LEU A 106 -2.23 1.37 0.29
CA LEU A 106 -2.94 0.51 1.22
C LEU A 106 -4.17 1.25 1.71
N GLN A 107 -5.33 0.93 1.15
CA GLN A 107 -6.55 1.69 1.36
C GLN A 107 -7.67 0.80 1.89
N ILE A 108 -8.38 1.27 2.91
CA ILE A 108 -9.52 0.57 3.51
C ILE A 108 -10.67 1.56 3.69
N THR A 109 -11.89 1.14 3.33
CA THR A 109 -13.11 1.93 3.54
C THR A 109 -13.31 2.24 5.03
N LYS A 110 -13.89 3.40 5.34
CA LYS A 110 -14.01 3.88 6.74
C LYS A 110 -14.68 2.88 7.67
N ASP A 111 -15.71 2.20 7.20
CA ASP A 111 -16.49 1.18 7.91
C ASP A 111 -15.74 -0.13 8.16
N MET A 112 -14.65 -0.39 7.42
CA MET A 112 -13.84 -1.59 7.56
C MET A 112 -12.48 -1.36 8.25
N ARG A 113 -12.19 -0.12 8.64
CA ARG A 113 -11.00 0.21 9.45
C ARG A 113 -11.09 -0.41 10.84
N ARG A 114 -9.92 -0.69 11.42
CA ARG A 114 -9.76 -1.32 12.74
C ARG A 114 -10.40 -2.71 12.91
N LYS A 115 -10.85 -3.34 11.81
CA LYS A 115 -11.36 -4.73 11.78
C LYS A 115 -10.33 -5.75 11.28
N GLY A 116 -9.06 -5.37 11.20
CA GLY A 116 -7.96 -6.25 10.78
C GLY A 116 -7.63 -6.24 9.29
N CYS A 117 -8.40 -5.57 8.42
CA CYS A 117 -8.20 -5.63 6.96
C CYS A 117 -6.80 -5.18 6.53
N GLY A 118 -6.36 -4.00 7.01
CA GLY A 118 -5.02 -3.49 6.70
C GLY A 118 -3.92 -4.43 7.20
N SER A 119 -4.09 -5.00 8.39
CA SER A 119 -3.13 -5.97 8.92
C SER A 119 -3.08 -7.26 8.11
N TRP A 120 -4.23 -7.71 7.60
CA TRP A 120 -4.31 -8.89 6.74
C TRP A 120 -3.60 -8.63 5.41
N LEU A 121 -3.84 -7.47 4.77
CA LEU A 121 -3.17 -7.08 3.52
C LEU A 121 -1.65 -6.98 3.70
N MET A 122 -1.15 -6.33 4.76
CA MET A 122 0.28 -6.25 5.03
C MET A 122 0.94 -7.62 5.25
N LYS A 123 0.24 -8.55 5.90
CA LYS A 123 0.72 -9.93 6.04
C LYS A 123 0.79 -10.65 4.70
N GLN A 124 -0.18 -10.43 3.81
CA GLN A 124 -0.10 -10.98 2.45
C GLN A 124 1.07 -10.37 1.68
N LEU A 125 1.32 -9.06 1.77
CA LEU A 125 2.49 -8.43 1.13
C LEU A 125 3.80 -9.07 1.62
N THR A 126 3.93 -9.31 2.92
CA THR A 126 5.10 -9.98 3.52
C THR A 126 5.27 -11.39 2.97
N ARG A 127 4.19 -12.20 2.97
CA ARG A 127 4.19 -13.57 2.42
C ARG A 127 4.56 -13.62 0.96
N ILE A 128 4.04 -12.68 0.18
CA ILE A 128 4.38 -12.54 -1.23
C ILE A 128 5.89 -12.30 -1.38
N ALA A 129 6.46 -11.39 -0.59
CA ALA A 129 7.90 -11.14 -0.62
C ALA A 129 8.72 -12.38 -0.23
N GLU A 130 8.30 -13.13 0.81
CA GLU A 130 8.94 -14.39 1.23
C GLU A 130 8.93 -15.43 0.09
N GLN A 131 7.77 -15.64 -0.55
CA GLN A 131 7.61 -16.57 -1.67
C GLN A 131 8.51 -16.20 -2.86
N ARG A 132 8.66 -14.89 -3.11
CA ARG A 132 9.49 -14.33 -4.18
C ARG A 132 10.97 -14.20 -3.80
N ARG A 133 11.33 -14.49 -2.55
CA ARG A 133 12.67 -14.27 -1.97
C ARG A 133 13.15 -12.82 -2.09
N ILE A 134 12.21 -11.89 -1.96
CA ILE A 134 12.49 -10.45 -1.97
C ILE A 134 12.74 -10.02 -0.51
N PRO A 135 13.93 -9.47 -0.20
CA PRO A 135 14.35 -9.28 1.19
C PRO A 135 13.77 -8.05 1.89
N TYR A 136 13.18 -7.10 1.14
CA TYR A 136 12.72 -5.83 1.68
C TYR A 136 11.32 -5.45 1.21
N LEU A 137 10.64 -4.69 2.08
CA LEU A 137 9.43 -3.95 1.75
C LEU A 137 9.75 -2.46 1.85
N PHE A 138 9.25 -1.67 0.92
CA PHE A 138 9.36 -0.20 0.93
C PHE A 138 7.98 0.45 0.80
N LEU A 139 7.84 1.66 1.31
CA LEU A 139 6.66 2.52 1.11
C LEU A 139 7.01 3.99 1.35
N THR A 140 6.18 4.88 0.81
CA THR A 140 6.16 6.29 1.21
C THR A 140 4.91 6.58 2.03
N VAL A 141 5.06 7.35 3.11
CA VAL A 141 3.93 7.76 3.96
C VAL A 141 4.04 9.24 4.31
N PHE A 142 2.92 9.95 4.24
CA PHE A 142 2.86 11.34 4.68
C PHE A 142 3.16 11.47 6.17
N GLY A 143 4.00 12.44 6.53
CA GLY A 143 4.35 12.77 7.91
C GLY A 143 3.14 13.20 8.74
N LYS A 144 2.13 13.81 8.09
CA LYS A 144 0.85 14.19 8.72
C LYS A 144 -0.11 13.00 8.88
N ASN A 145 0.15 11.85 8.27
CA ASN A 145 -0.68 10.66 8.42
C ASN A 145 -0.21 9.80 9.61
N GLU A 146 -0.39 10.34 10.82
CA GLU A 146 0.08 9.73 12.06
C GLU A 146 -0.49 8.31 12.29
N GLN A 147 -1.74 8.08 11.86
CA GLN A 147 -2.37 6.77 11.98
C GLN A 147 -1.68 5.72 11.11
N ALA A 148 -1.31 6.07 9.88
CA ALA A 148 -0.56 5.19 8.98
C ALA A 148 0.88 4.99 9.49
N LEU A 149 1.56 6.03 9.94
CA LEU A 149 2.90 5.92 10.55
C LEU A 149 2.91 4.93 11.71
N GLN A 150 1.99 5.09 12.67
CA GLN A 150 1.86 4.15 13.79
C GLN A 150 1.50 2.74 13.33
N PHE A 151 0.70 2.61 12.26
CA PHE A 151 0.39 1.33 11.67
C PHE A 151 1.63 0.65 11.10
N TYR A 152 2.43 1.34 10.28
CA TYR A 152 3.63 0.78 9.67
C TYR A 152 4.72 0.46 10.70
N HIS A 153 4.88 1.26 11.75
CA HIS A 153 5.80 0.92 12.85
C HIS A 153 5.46 -0.40 13.56
N ARG A 154 4.16 -0.77 13.67
CA ARG A 154 3.76 -2.08 14.21
C ARG A 154 4.14 -3.25 13.29
N PHE A 155 4.38 -2.97 12.01
CA PHE A 155 4.92 -3.91 11.02
C PHE A 155 6.43 -3.74 10.83
N HIS A 156 7.13 -3.22 11.85
CA HIS A 156 8.58 -3.06 11.88
C HIS A 156 9.18 -2.14 10.80
N PHE A 157 8.35 -1.34 10.13
CA PHE A 157 8.85 -0.31 9.24
C PHE A 157 9.56 0.79 10.03
N SER A 158 10.68 1.24 9.48
CA SER A 158 11.46 2.38 9.98
C SER A 158 11.89 3.26 8.80
N PRO A 159 12.17 4.57 9.03
CA PRO A 159 12.66 5.43 7.96
C PRO A 159 13.97 4.89 7.37
N HIS A 160 14.04 4.79 6.04
CA HIS A 160 15.27 4.43 5.34
C HIS A 160 16.26 5.60 5.35
N ALA A 161 17.55 5.34 5.10
CA ALA A 161 18.60 6.38 5.05
C ALA A 161 18.35 7.44 3.98
N THR A 162 17.64 7.10 2.89
CA THR A 162 17.23 8.03 1.83
C THR A 162 16.00 8.85 2.19
N SER A 163 15.30 8.53 3.29
CA SER A 163 14.13 9.28 3.73
C SER A 163 14.52 10.71 4.11
N PRO A 164 13.67 11.71 3.78
CA PRO A 164 13.77 13.04 4.37
C PRO A 164 13.87 12.96 5.90
N GLN A 165 14.75 13.79 6.48
CA GLN A 165 15.02 13.82 7.92
C GLN A 165 14.43 15.08 8.57
N PRO A 166 13.97 14.99 9.83
CA PRO A 166 13.55 16.17 10.59
C PRO A 166 14.69 17.18 10.72
N LYS A 167 14.40 18.46 10.46
CA LYS A 167 15.36 19.55 10.60
C LYS A 167 15.21 20.19 11.97
N LYS A 168 16.24 20.10 12.81
CA LYS A 168 16.31 20.78 14.11
C LYS A 168 17.06 22.09 13.97
N PHE A 169 16.39 23.19 14.27
CA PHE A 169 16.97 24.54 14.23
C PHE A 169 17.65 24.89 15.56
N ARG A 170 18.56 25.87 15.54
CA ARG A 170 19.25 26.37 16.74
C ARG A 170 18.30 26.87 17.82
N SER A 171 17.09 27.30 17.43
CA SER A 171 16.02 27.70 18.35
C SER A 171 15.36 26.54 19.12
N GLY A 172 15.75 25.29 18.86
CA GLY A 172 15.12 24.09 19.40
C GLY A 172 13.89 23.62 18.61
N LYS A 173 13.37 24.43 17.67
CA LYS A 173 12.27 24.05 16.77
C LYS A 173 12.67 22.85 15.90
N VAL A 174 11.82 21.83 15.86
CA VAL A 174 11.94 20.68 14.95
C VAL A 174 10.88 20.82 13.86
N VAL A 175 11.30 20.70 12.61
CA VAL A 175 10.40 20.65 11.45
C VAL A 175 10.49 19.25 10.86
N HIS A 176 9.37 18.54 10.91
CA HIS A 176 9.24 17.23 10.29
C HIS A 176 9.02 17.37 8.78
N PRO A 177 9.54 16.43 7.96
CA PRO A 177 9.25 16.40 6.54
C PRO A 177 7.78 16.05 6.26
N ASP A 178 7.31 16.43 5.08
CA ASP A 178 5.94 16.14 4.63
C ASP A 178 5.69 14.65 4.38
N TYR A 179 6.74 13.88 4.12
CA TYR A 179 6.66 12.42 3.96
C TYR A 179 7.96 11.75 4.44
N TYR A 180 7.85 10.45 4.68
CA TYR A 180 8.97 9.56 4.98
C TYR A 180 8.98 8.39 4.00
N ILE A 181 10.18 7.97 3.59
CA ILE A 181 10.40 6.71 2.89
C ILE A 181 10.72 5.67 3.97
N MET A 182 9.85 4.69 4.14
CA MET A 182 10.01 3.65 5.15
C MET A 182 10.36 2.32 4.50
N TYR A 183 11.13 1.51 5.22
CA TYR A 183 11.44 0.15 4.81
C TYR A 183 11.37 -0.82 5.99
N SER A 184 11.19 -2.10 5.67
CA SER A 184 11.34 -3.21 6.59
C SER A 184 12.03 -4.38 5.89
N ARG A 185 12.74 -5.19 6.67
CA ARG A 185 13.09 -6.55 6.21
C ARG A 185 11.86 -7.45 6.28
N VAL A 186 11.81 -8.39 5.34
CA VAL A 186 10.85 -9.50 5.30
C VAL A 186 11.32 -10.59 6.24
#